data_AF-A0A1A8R9P0-F1
#
_entry.id   AF-A0A1A8R9P0-F1
#
_cell.length_a   1.000
_cell.length_b   1.000
_cell.length_c   1.000
_cell.angle_alpha   90.00
_cell.angle_beta   90.00
_cell.angle_gamma   90.00
#
_symmetry.space_group_name_H-M   'P 1'
#
loop_
_entity.id
_entity.type
_entity.pdbx_description
1 polymer ?
#
loop_
_entity_poly.entity_id
_entity_poly.type
_entity_poly.pdbx_seq_one_letter_code
_entity_poly.pdbx_strand_id
1 'polypeptide(L)'
;MVLEELTVRLNDREYTNWLKAGRCLLILKTGLHPFTDHQMRAHHRDLLNQHALLSTPCETSSCKPIGNKLSSPCRVCSEWQKVILRHHRQPGATINWANCFPPHWRTDHWEVAKAYMPRGQAKVRRADQCDAAALLNLINYCKCFWSVDPKLVRQVIQFRNELMHSCELRVKDDWIRHYWRTLKHFVQQLSDVPQMATVGQQIEDMLTVDLSICVSGVDRVDSAGSLEGCESDFVSQLETSAEKVSQWETELLQEMLQEYLHVAAEEDGDAKAQDPEQLKRLQSFLKANKDLREKFSTELQAINSLEVKE
;
A
#
# COMPACT_ATOMS: atom_id res chain seq x y z
N MET A 1 18.87 -24.09 -0.56
CA MET A 1 17.61 -23.97 -1.32
C MET A 1 16.93 -22.61 -1.17
N VAL A 2 16.33 -22.23 -0.03
CA VAL A 2 15.69 -20.89 0.13
C VAL A 2 16.68 -19.75 -0.15
N LEU A 3 17.90 -19.85 0.38
CA LEU A 3 18.95 -18.85 0.17
C LEU A 3 19.43 -18.78 -1.29
N GLU A 4 19.43 -19.89 -2.03
CA GLU A 4 19.99 -19.96 -3.39
C GLU A 4 19.08 -19.22 -4.40
N GLU A 5 17.77 -19.48 -4.37
CA GLU A 5 16.83 -18.82 -5.29
C GLU A 5 16.71 -17.31 -4.98
N LEU A 6 16.66 -16.94 -3.70
CA LEU A 6 16.70 -15.54 -3.28
C LEU A 6 17.99 -14.86 -3.77
N THR A 7 19.14 -15.51 -3.61
CA THR A 7 20.43 -14.96 -4.06
C THR A 7 20.44 -14.73 -5.58
N VAL A 8 19.88 -15.64 -6.38
CA VAL A 8 19.76 -15.44 -7.82
C VAL A 8 18.95 -14.18 -8.15
N ARG A 9 17.81 -13.98 -7.46
CA ARG A 9 16.98 -12.78 -7.64
C ARG A 9 17.69 -11.50 -7.18
N LEU A 10 18.44 -11.56 -6.07
CA LEU A 10 19.16 -10.40 -5.54
C LEU A 10 20.42 -10.04 -6.35
N ASN A 11 20.89 -10.92 -7.22
CA ASN A 11 21.91 -10.59 -8.22
C ASN A 11 21.34 -9.90 -9.48
N ASP A 12 20.02 -9.75 -9.57
CA ASP A 12 19.36 -8.94 -10.59
C ASP A 12 19.17 -7.50 -10.07
N ARG A 13 19.86 -6.56 -10.73
CA ARG A 13 19.84 -5.14 -10.35
C ARG A 13 18.45 -4.51 -10.48
N GLU A 14 17.67 -4.85 -11.50
CA GLU A 14 16.34 -4.27 -11.66
C GLU A 14 15.35 -4.87 -10.67
N TYR A 15 15.53 -6.15 -10.30
CA TYR A 15 14.75 -6.79 -9.25
C TYR A 15 15.04 -6.20 -7.87
N THR A 16 16.31 -6.00 -7.53
CA THR A 16 16.69 -5.37 -6.25
C THR A 16 16.16 -3.94 -6.15
N ASN A 17 16.19 -3.18 -7.25
CA ASN A 17 15.55 -1.86 -7.31
C ASN A 17 14.04 -1.95 -7.04
N TRP A 18 13.35 -2.94 -7.63
CA TRP A 18 11.91 -3.13 -7.43
C TRP A 18 11.61 -3.44 -5.96
N LEU A 19 12.40 -4.34 -5.35
CA LEU A 19 12.26 -4.71 -3.94
C LEU A 19 12.52 -3.52 -3.00
N LYS A 20 13.56 -2.73 -3.25
CA LYS A 20 13.85 -1.49 -2.48
C LYS A 20 12.71 -0.49 -2.59
N ALA A 21 12.21 -0.25 -3.79
CA ALA A 21 11.12 0.68 -4.02
C ALA A 21 9.84 0.23 -3.30
N GLY A 22 9.49 -1.05 -3.37
CA GLY A 22 8.33 -1.59 -2.66
C GLY A 22 8.50 -1.55 -1.15
N ARG A 23 9.71 -1.82 -0.65
CA ARG A 23 9.99 -1.69 0.78
C ARG A 23 9.82 -0.25 1.26
N CYS A 24 10.28 0.74 0.49
CA CYS A 24 10.06 2.15 0.80
C CYS A 24 8.56 2.51 0.82
N LEU A 25 7.76 1.93 -0.07
CA LEU A 25 6.31 2.11 -0.08
C LEU A 25 5.64 1.55 1.18
N LEU A 26 6.06 0.36 1.64
CA LEU A 26 5.52 -0.23 2.87
C LEU A 26 5.93 0.56 4.11
N ILE A 27 7.18 1.04 4.18
CA ILE A 27 7.64 1.94 5.24
C ILE A 27 6.81 3.21 5.27
N LEU A 28 6.56 3.81 4.09
CA LEU A 28 5.69 4.98 3.97
C LEU A 28 4.28 4.68 4.49
N LYS A 29 3.68 3.57 4.06
CA LYS A 29 2.34 3.12 4.49
C LYS A 29 2.22 3.11 6.01
N THR A 30 3.17 2.46 6.69
CA THR A 30 3.18 2.34 8.15
C THR A 30 3.15 3.69 8.86
N GLY A 31 3.87 4.68 8.37
CA GLY A 31 3.83 6.01 8.98
C GLY A 31 2.62 6.86 8.56
N LEU A 32 2.05 6.63 7.38
CA LEU A 32 0.81 7.33 6.96
C LEU A 32 -0.40 6.89 7.79
N HIS A 33 -0.41 5.66 8.32
CA HIS A 33 -1.51 5.16 9.17
C HIS A 33 -1.85 6.10 10.35
N PRO A 34 -0.94 6.36 11.30
CA PRO A 34 -1.22 7.24 12.44
C PRO A 34 -1.46 8.69 12.02
N PHE A 35 -0.78 9.19 10.99
CA PHE A 35 -0.98 10.54 10.48
C PHE A 35 -2.40 10.74 9.95
N THR A 36 -2.88 9.83 9.10
CA THR A 36 -4.22 9.93 8.51
C THR A 36 -5.32 9.71 9.53
N ASP A 37 -5.17 8.77 10.47
CA ASP A 37 -6.13 8.59 11.57
C ASP A 37 -6.27 9.86 12.42
N HIS A 38 -5.13 10.45 12.82
CA HIS A 38 -5.13 11.65 13.65
C HIS A 38 -5.82 12.82 12.95
N GLN A 39 -5.45 13.09 11.70
CA GLN A 39 -6.03 14.20 10.93
C GLN A 39 -7.52 14.00 10.66
N MET A 40 -7.95 12.78 10.31
CA MET A 40 -9.36 12.50 10.07
C MET A 40 -10.19 12.60 11.35
N ARG A 41 -9.65 12.18 12.50
CA ARG A 41 -10.32 12.30 13.79
C ARG A 41 -10.49 13.77 14.22
N ALA A 42 -9.46 14.58 14.05
CA ALA A 42 -9.53 16.02 14.31
C ALA A 42 -10.55 16.69 13.38
N HIS A 43 -10.46 16.41 12.08
CA HIS A 43 -11.39 16.94 11.09
C HIS A 43 -12.84 16.57 11.38
N HIS A 44 -13.11 15.31 11.71
CA HIS A 44 -14.44 14.82 12.06
C HIS A 44 -15.03 15.54 13.27
N ARG A 45 -14.22 15.75 14.32
CA ARG A 45 -14.62 16.53 15.49
C ARG A 45 -14.97 17.97 15.13
N ASP A 46 -14.16 18.60 14.27
CA ASP A 46 -14.41 19.97 13.81
C ASP A 46 -15.71 20.07 13.00
N LEU A 47 -16.00 19.09 12.13
CA LEU A 47 -17.26 19.02 11.39
C LEU A 47 -18.47 18.93 12.33
N LEU A 48 -18.41 18.07 13.34
CA LEU A 48 -19.49 17.91 14.33
C LEU A 48 -19.72 19.20 15.14
N ASN A 49 -18.65 19.93 15.47
CA ASN A 49 -18.72 21.21 16.20
C ASN A 49 -19.30 22.34 15.34
N GLN A 50 -18.98 22.36 14.05
CA GLN A 50 -19.43 23.41 13.12
C GLN A 50 -20.86 23.18 12.62
N HIS A 51 -21.32 21.94 12.60
CA HIS A 51 -22.61 21.56 12.02
C HIS A 51 -23.47 20.76 13.01
N ALA A 52 -24.33 21.45 13.75
CA ALA A 52 -25.20 20.83 14.77
C ALA A 52 -26.04 19.65 14.24
N LEU A 53 -26.49 19.69 12.98
CA LEU A 53 -27.26 18.61 12.36
C LEU A 53 -26.45 17.31 12.21
N LEU A 54 -25.14 17.39 11.96
CA LEU A 54 -24.27 16.20 11.81
C LEU A 54 -24.14 15.41 13.12
N SER A 55 -24.35 16.09 14.25
CA SER A 55 -24.37 15.50 15.59
C SER A 55 -25.68 14.76 15.91
N THR A 56 -26.63 14.70 14.98
CA THR A 56 -27.87 13.91 15.16
C THR A 56 -27.71 12.51 14.55
N PRO A 57 -28.38 11.47 15.08
CA PRO A 57 -28.35 10.14 14.47
C PRO A 57 -28.98 10.16 13.08
N CYS A 58 -28.55 9.22 12.22
CA CYS A 58 -29.27 8.94 11.00
C CYS A 58 -30.74 8.55 11.30
N GLU A 59 -31.68 9.18 10.61
CA GLU A 59 -33.13 9.02 10.86
C GLU A 59 -33.64 7.63 10.45
N THR A 60 -32.95 6.98 9.51
CA THR A 60 -33.26 5.63 9.07
C THR A 60 -32.00 4.77 9.07
N SER A 61 -32.03 3.60 9.69
CA SER A 61 -30.93 2.64 9.58
C SER A 61 -30.75 2.11 8.15
N SER A 62 -31.66 2.45 7.23
CA SER A 62 -31.70 2.02 5.83
C SER A 62 -30.98 2.96 4.84
N CYS A 63 -30.34 4.05 5.30
CA CYS A 63 -29.50 4.87 4.42
C CYS A 63 -28.30 4.06 3.92
N LYS A 64 -28.49 3.36 2.80
CA LYS A 64 -27.52 2.43 2.22
C LYS A 64 -27.09 2.93 0.83
N PRO A 65 -25.80 3.19 0.63
CA PRO A 65 -25.25 3.48 -0.69
C PRO A 65 -25.32 2.27 -1.63
N ILE A 66 -25.44 2.55 -2.93
CA ILE A 66 -25.32 1.57 -4.02
C ILE A 66 -24.37 2.16 -5.06
N GLY A 67 -23.21 1.52 -5.25
CA GLY A 67 -22.14 2.02 -6.11
C GLY A 67 -21.77 3.48 -5.78
N ASN A 68 -21.93 4.35 -6.78
CA ASN A 68 -21.62 5.78 -6.68
C ASN A 68 -22.84 6.66 -6.34
N LYS A 69 -23.91 6.07 -5.80
CA LYS A 69 -25.13 6.80 -5.41
C LYS A 69 -25.54 6.49 -3.98
N LEU A 70 -26.00 7.53 -3.29
CA LEU A 70 -26.74 7.39 -2.04
C LEU A 70 -28.22 7.61 -2.36
N SER A 71 -28.98 6.52 -2.47
CA SER A 71 -30.40 6.57 -2.84
C SER A 71 -31.25 7.00 -1.65
N SER A 72 -32.04 8.06 -1.82
CA SER A 72 -32.99 8.58 -0.83
C SER A 72 -32.41 8.77 0.59
N PRO A 73 -31.31 9.54 0.75
CA PRO A 73 -30.76 9.81 2.07
C PRO A 73 -31.75 10.57 2.95
N CYS A 74 -31.77 10.23 4.26
CA CYS A 74 -32.48 11.04 5.24
C CYS A 74 -31.87 12.45 5.33
N ARG A 75 -32.52 13.36 6.08
CA ARG A 75 -32.07 14.74 6.19
C ARG A 75 -30.62 14.85 6.70
N VAL A 76 -30.27 14.02 7.68
CA VAL A 76 -28.93 13.99 8.31
C VAL A 76 -27.88 13.46 7.34
N CYS A 77 -28.13 12.33 6.67
CA CYS A 77 -27.20 11.78 5.68
C CYS A 77 -27.04 12.68 4.45
N SER A 78 -28.09 13.40 4.05
CA SER A 78 -28.02 14.41 3.00
C SER A 78 -27.06 15.53 3.37
N GLU A 79 -27.07 15.96 4.64
CA GLU A 79 -26.15 17.00 5.11
C GLU A 79 -24.71 16.49 5.18
N TRP A 80 -24.49 15.28 5.69
CA TRP A 80 -23.18 14.63 5.63
C TRP A 80 -22.64 14.55 4.20
N GLN A 81 -23.48 14.13 3.25
CA GLN A 81 -23.09 14.03 1.84
C GLN A 81 -22.62 15.38 1.28
N LYS A 82 -23.35 16.47 1.56
CA LYS A 82 -22.96 17.83 1.15
C LYS A 82 -21.63 18.26 1.77
N VAL A 83 -21.44 17.99 3.06
CA VAL A 83 -20.21 18.35 3.78
C VAL A 83 -19.02 17.57 3.23
N ILE A 84 -19.17 16.26 3.03
CA ILE A 84 -18.13 15.42 2.40
C ILE A 84 -17.76 15.96 1.02
N LEU A 85 -18.75 16.24 0.17
CA LEU A 85 -18.51 16.80 -1.17
C LEU A 85 -17.82 18.18 -1.11
N ARG A 86 -18.20 19.03 -0.16
CA ARG A 86 -17.59 20.35 0.04
C ARG A 86 -16.11 20.24 0.45
N HIS A 87 -15.77 19.21 1.23
CA HIS A 87 -14.41 18.93 1.68
C HIS A 87 -13.60 18.09 0.68
N HIS A 88 -14.14 17.78 -0.49
CA HIS A 88 -13.41 17.18 -1.60
C HIS A 88 -12.57 18.20 -2.37
N ARG A 89 -11.30 17.87 -2.66
CA ARG A 89 -10.35 18.71 -3.42
C ARG A 89 -10.71 18.84 -4.89
N GLN A 90 -11.45 17.87 -5.43
CA GLN A 90 -11.94 17.87 -6.81
C GLN A 90 -13.47 17.98 -6.84
N PRO A 91 -14.02 19.17 -7.12
CA PRO A 91 -15.46 19.34 -7.31
C PRO A 91 -15.95 18.47 -8.48
N GLY A 92 -17.03 17.72 -8.26
CA GLY A 92 -17.62 16.85 -9.29
C GLY A 92 -16.97 15.48 -9.48
N ALA A 93 -15.96 15.13 -8.66
CA ALA A 93 -15.42 13.78 -8.66
C ALA A 93 -16.47 12.74 -8.23
N THR A 94 -16.44 11.57 -8.85
CA THR A 94 -17.29 10.44 -8.49
C THR A 94 -16.83 9.84 -7.17
N ILE A 95 -17.70 9.86 -6.15
CA ILE A 95 -17.44 9.23 -4.87
C ILE A 95 -17.97 7.79 -4.87
N ASN A 96 -17.13 6.86 -4.41
CA ASN A 96 -17.49 5.45 -4.21
C ASN A 96 -18.27 5.28 -2.91
N TRP A 97 -19.52 5.76 -2.88
CA TRP A 97 -20.33 5.75 -1.67
C TRP A 97 -20.54 4.34 -1.10
N ALA A 98 -20.47 3.29 -1.93
CA ALA A 98 -20.49 1.88 -1.50
C ALA A 98 -19.42 1.52 -0.45
N ASN A 99 -18.33 2.30 -0.35
CA ASN A 99 -17.36 2.13 0.72
C ASN A 99 -17.93 2.53 2.10
N CYS A 100 -18.91 3.43 2.15
CA CYS A 100 -19.34 4.07 3.38
C CYS A 100 -20.56 3.37 4.00
N PHE A 101 -20.69 3.48 5.32
CA PHE A 101 -21.93 3.20 6.02
C PHE A 101 -22.48 4.48 6.68
N PRO A 102 -23.40 5.22 6.02
CA PRO A 102 -23.89 6.52 6.48
C PRO A 102 -24.39 6.59 7.93
N PRO A 103 -25.05 5.56 8.50
CA PRO A 103 -25.44 5.58 9.91
C PRO A 103 -24.29 5.77 10.90
N HIS A 104 -23.04 5.49 10.49
CA HIS A 104 -21.86 5.61 11.33
C HIS A 104 -21.09 6.93 11.14
N TRP A 105 -21.41 7.76 10.15
CA TRP A 105 -20.69 9.02 9.91
C TRP A 105 -20.65 9.96 11.12
N ARG A 106 -21.67 9.91 11.99
CA ARG A 106 -21.68 10.69 13.24
C ARG A 106 -20.60 10.24 14.23
N THR A 107 -20.37 8.94 14.36
CA THR A 107 -19.61 8.35 15.47
C THR A 107 -18.24 7.83 15.06
N ASP A 108 -18.03 7.60 13.78
CA ASP A 108 -16.82 7.02 13.23
C ASP A 108 -16.21 7.95 12.18
N HIS A 109 -15.05 8.53 12.50
CA HIS A 109 -14.30 9.40 11.60
C HIS A 109 -13.78 8.64 10.38
N TRP A 110 -13.53 7.34 10.51
CA TRP A 110 -13.01 6.52 9.42
C TRP A 110 -14.08 6.22 8.37
N GLU A 111 -15.34 6.08 8.77
CA GLU A 111 -16.47 5.95 7.83
C GLU A 111 -16.63 7.19 6.94
N VAL A 112 -16.24 8.37 7.42
CA VAL A 112 -16.16 9.58 6.61
C VAL A 112 -14.94 9.55 5.68
N ALA A 113 -13.79 9.05 6.16
CA ALA A 113 -12.56 8.95 5.38
C ALA A 113 -12.72 8.08 4.11
N LYS A 114 -13.49 7.00 4.20
CA LYS A 114 -13.76 6.07 3.09
C LYS A 114 -14.36 6.71 1.84
N ALA A 115 -15.05 7.84 1.97
CA ALA A 115 -15.61 8.58 0.84
C ALA A 115 -14.53 9.20 -0.07
N TYR A 116 -13.30 9.33 0.44
CA TYR A 116 -12.15 9.88 -0.30
C TYR A 116 -11.21 8.79 -0.82
N MET A 117 -11.60 7.52 -0.72
CA MET A 117 -10.75 6.38 -1.08
C MET A 117 -11.22 5.72 -2.38
N PRO A 118 -10.34 4.93 -3.05
CA PRO A 118 -10.73 4.07 -4.16
C PRO A 118 -11.81 3.05 -3.72
N ARG A 119 -12.41 2.33 -4.67
CA ARG A 119 -13.36 1.25 -4.39
C ARG A 119 -12.73 0.15 -3.52
N GLY A 120 -13.56 -0.70 -2.91
CA GLY A 120 -13.11 -1.83 -2.10
C GLY A 120 -12.81 -1.55 -0.64
N GLN A 121 -13.18 -0.38 -0.12
CA GLN A 121 -12.88 0.00 1.27
C GLN A 121 -14.06 -0.22 2.24
N ALA A 122 -15.13 -0.88 1.79
CA ALA A 122 -16.34 -1.09 2.58
C ALA A 122 -16.09 -1.81 3.91
N LYS A 123 -15.26 -2.86 3.90
CA LYS A 123 -14.97 -3.71 5.06
C LYS A 123 -13.88 -3.16 5.98
N VAL A 124 -13.11 -2.18 5.52
CA VAL A 124 -12.02 -1.56 6.28
C VAL A 124 -12.60 -0.76 7.43
N ARG A 125 -12.02 -0.81 8.63
CA ARG A 125 -12.54 -0.07 9.80
C ARG A 125 -11.57 0.98 10.33
N ARG A 126 -10.30 0.91 9.95
CA ARG A 126 -9.22 1.70 10.52
C ARG A 126 -8.11 1.94 9.51
N ALA A 127 -7.26 2.94 9.77
CA ALA A 127 -6.13 3.30 8.92
C ALA A 127 -5.14 2.16 8.70
N ASP A 128 -4.84 1.39 9.74
CA ASP A 128 -3.85 0.31 9.71
C ASP A 128 -4.25 -0.87 8.80
N GLN A 129 -5.52 -0.96 8.44
CA GLN A 129 -6.06 -1.95 7.51
C GLN A 129 -6.06 -1.47 6.05
N CYS A 130 -5.75 -0.19 5.80
CA CYS A 130 -5.64 0.35 4.46
C CYS A 130 -4.27 0.03 3.85
N ASP A 131 -4.30 -0.24 2.54
CA ASP A 131 -3.12 -0.29 1.70
C ASP A 131 -2.59 1.13 1.42
N ALA A 132 -1.43 1.20 0.76
CA ALA A 132 -0.83 2.49 0.44
C ALA A 132 -1.70 3.33 -0.52
N ALA A 133 -2.43 2.71 -1.47
CA ALA A 133 -3.28 3.47 -2.38
C ALA A 133 -4.43 4.16 -1.64
N ALA A 134 -5.12 3.46 -0.73
CA ALA A 134 -6.25 4.04 -0.02
C ALA A 134 -5.84 5.28 0.81
N LEU A 135 -4.71 5.20 1.52
CA LEU A 135 -4.20 6.31 2.32
C LEU A 135 -3.74 7.50 1.45
N LEU A 136 -3.01 7.23 0.37
CA LEU A 136 -2.55 8.28 -0.54
C LEU A 136 -3.72 8.96 -1.25
N ASN A 137 -4.76 8.20 -1.64
CA ASN A 137 -5.97 8.77 -2.24
C ASN A 137 -6.76 9.61 -1.23
N LEU A 138 -6.88 9.16 0.02
CA LEU A 138 -7.47 9.95 1.11
C LEU A 138 -6.78 11.33 1.23
N ILE A 139 -5.45 11.35 1.24
CA ILE A 139 -4.65 12.60 1.29
C ILE A 139 -4.83 13.44 0.02
N ASN A 140 -4.88 12.80 -1.15
CA ASN A 140 -5.05 13.49 -2.43
C ASN A 140 -6.43 14.15 -2.56
N TYR A 141 -7.47 13.57 -1.98
CA TYR A 141 -8.86 14.00 -2.20
C TYR A 141 -9.49 14.78 -1.03
N CYS A 142 -9.11 14.56 0.23
CA CYS A 142 -9.66 15.31 1.36
C CYS A 142 -8.94 16.66 1.56
N LYS A 143 -9.71 17.75 1.66
CA LYS A 143 -9.18 19.09 1.97
C LYS A 143 -8.58 19.18 3.38
N CYS A 144 -8.93 18.27 4.28
CA CYS A 144 -8.37 18.20 5.63
C CYS A 144 -6.84 18.07 5.64
N PHE A 145 -6.23 17.50 4.60
CA PHE A 145 -4.77 17.39 4.45
C PHE A 145 -4.14 18.61 3.76
N TRP A 146 -4.70 19.81 3.95
CA TRP A 146 -4.33 21.04 3.23
C TRP A 146 -2.83 21.37 3.22
N SER A 147 -2.07 20.94 4.22
CA SER A 147 -0.61 21.14 4.31
C SER A 147 0.19 20.32 3.29
N VAL A 148 -0.41 19.29 2.69
CA VAL A 148 0.24 18.37 1.74
C VAL A 148 -0.12 18.73 0.31
N ASP A 149 0.89 18.93 -0.53
CA ASP A 149 0.72 19.26 -1.95
C ASP A 149 0.10 18.08 -2.73
N PRO A 150 -1.14 18.22 -3.25
CA PRO A 150 -1.79 17.16 -4.01
C PRO A 150 -1.04 16.77 -5.29
N LYS A 151 -0.22 17.64 -5.89
CA LYS A 151 0.58 17.28 -7.08
C LYS A 151 1.60 16.22 -6.74
N LEU A 152 2.26 16.36 -5.59
CA LEU A 152 3.27 15.43 -5.13
C LEU A 152 2.65 14.09 -4.73
N VAL A 153 1.51 14.12 -4.04
CA VAL A 153 0.75 12.90 -3.69
C VAL A 153 0.39 12.12 -4.97
N ARG A 154 -0.08 12.79 -6.02
CA ARG A 154 -0.39 12.13 -7.29
C ARG A 154 0.83 11.48 -7.96
N GLN A 155 2.00 12.09 -7.87
CA GLN A 155 3.23 11.47 -8.38
C GLN A 155 3.58 10.21 -7.58
N VAL A 156 3.47 10.23 -6.25
CA VAL A 156 3.68 9.03 -5.42
C VAL A 156 2.67 7.93 -5.76
N ILE A 157 1.39 8.28 -5.96
CA ILE A 157 0.35 7.33 -6.42
C ILE A 157 0.74 6.74 -7.77
N GLN A 158 1.21 7.55 -8.72
CA GLN A 158 1.64 7.07 -10.04
C GLN A 158 2.78 6.06 -9.91
N PHE A 159 3.85 6.39 -9.19
CA PHE A 159 4.97 5.45 -8.99
C PHE A 159 4.53 4.17 -8.28
N ARG A 160 3.64 4.27 -7.28
CA ARG A 160 3.07 3.10 -6.60
C ARG A 160 2.34 2.21 -7.60
N ASN A 161 1.50 2.77 -8.46
CA ASN A 161 0.75 1.97 -9.44
C ASN A 161 1.70 1.31 -10.45
N GLU A 162 2.67 2.06 -10.98
CA GLU A 162 3.69 1.52 -11.88
C GLU A 162 4.49 0.37 -11.23
N LEU A 163 4.83 0.50 -9.94
CA LEU A 163 5.56 -0.51 -9.18
C LEU A 163 4.72 -1.77 -8.88
N MET A 164 3.50 -1.58 -8.36
CA MET A 164 2.61 -2.67 -7.93
C MET A 164 2.00 -3.42 -9.13
N HIS A 165 1.96 -2.79 -10.30
CA HIS A 165 1.50 -3.40 -11.57
C HIS A 165 2.67 -3.70 -12.52
N SER A 166 3.91 -3.62 -12.05
CA SER A 166 5.10 -4.03 -12.82
C SER A 166 5.10 -5.54 -13.01
N CYS A 167 4.70 -5.99 -14.20
CA CYS A 167 4.56 -7.42 -14.51
C CYS A 167 5.87 -8.22 -14.49
N GLU A 168 7.03 -7.56 -14.61
CA GLU A 168 8.35 -8.19 -14.59
C GLU A 168 9.02 -8.14 -13.21
N LEU A 169 8.39 -7.46 -12.23
CA LEU A 169 8.96 -7.21 -10.89
C LEU A 169 10.38 -6.59 -10.96
N ARG A 170 10.57 -5.71 -11.94
CA ARG A 170 11.85 -5.07 -12.27
C ARG A 170 11.63 -3.59 -12.50
N VAL A 171 12.52 -2.75 -11.96
CA VAL A 171 12.50 -1.31 -12.25
C VAL A 171 13.91 -0.78 -12.53
N LYS A 172 13.99 0.13 -13.50
CA LYS A 172 15.26 0.72 -13.96
C LYS A 172 15.85 1.68 -12.94
N ASP A 173 17.17 1.87 -13.00
CA ASP A 173 17.91 2.79 -12.12
C ASP A 173 17.40 4.23 -12.20
N ASP A 174 17.09 4.71 -13.40
CA ASP A 174 16.56 6.06 -13.57
C ASP A 174 15.18 6.16 -12.93
N TRP A 175 14.34 5.14 -13.07
CA TRP A 175 13.01 5.12 -12.46
C TRP A 175 13.10 5.21 -10.93
N ILE A 176 13.91 4.37 -10.28
CA ILE A 176 14.05 4.38 -8.82
C ILE A 176 14.64 5.70 -8.30
N ARG A 177 15.52 6.35 -9.08
CA ARG A 177 16.05 7.67 -8.75
C ARG A 177 14.98 8.76 -8.76
N HIS A 178 14.05 8.71 -9.71
CA HIS A 178 12.91 9.64 -9.76
C HIS A 178 11.90 9.37 -8.65
N TYR A 179 11.59 8.09 -8.42
CA TYR A 179 10.73 7.67 -7.32
C TYR A 179 11.27 8.17 -5.97
N TRP A 180 12.57 7.96 -5.71
CA TRP A 180 13.22 8.39 -4.48
C TRP A 180 13.09 9.90 -4.27
N ARG A 181 13.47 10.72 -5.25
CA ARG A 181 13.38 12.19 -5.12
C ARG A 181 11.96 12.62 -4.78
N THR A 182 10.98 12.03 -5.47
CA THR A 182 9.56 12.31 -5.24
C THR A 182 9.13 11.91 -3.83
N LEU A 183 9.51 10.71 -3.39
CA LEU A 183 9.19 10.20 -2.06
C LEU A 183 9.84 11.03 -0.95
N LYS A 184 11.10 11.44 -1.13
CA LYS A 184 11.82 12.31 -0.20
C LYS A 184 11.12 13.65 -0.05
N HIS A 185 10.76 14.29 -1.16
CA HIS A 185 9.99 15.54 -1.11
C HIS A 185 8.64 15.34 -0.42
N PHE A 186 7.97 14.20 -0.63
CA PHE A 186 6.69 13.91 0.00
C PHE A 186 6.81 13.78 1.52
N VAL A 187 7.77 12.97 1.99
CA VAL A 187 8.02 12.79 3.42
C VAL A 187 8.45 14.10 4.10
N GLN A 188 9.22 14.93 3.40
CA GLN A 188 9.62 16.27 3.91
C GLN A 188 8.43 17.19 4.17
N GLN A 189 7.33 17.10 3.41
CA GLN A 189 6.11 17.88 3.70
C GLN A 189 5.41 17.47 5.00
N LEU A 190 5.79 16.32 5.56
CA LEU A 190 5.24 15.79 6.78
C LEU A 190 6.27 15.83 7.93
N SER A 191 7.32 16.67 7.84
CA SER A 191 8.39 16.76 8.84
C SER A 191 7.90 17.06 10.26
N ASP A 192 6.78 17.78 10.38
CA ASP A 192 6.17 18.15 11.66
C ASP A 192 5.45 16.97 12.33
N VAL A 193 5.28 15.85 11.61
CA VAL A 193 4.70 14.61 12.13
C VAL A 193 5.80 13.76 12.75
N PRO A 194 5.79 13.48 14.07
CA PRO A 194 6.92 12.83 14.75
C PRO A 194 7.36 11.50 14.14
N GLN A 195 6.42 10.69 13.66
CA GLN A 195 6.72 9.38 13.05
C GLN A 195 7.30 9.49 11.63
N MET A 196 7.09 10.62 10.95
CA MET A 196 7.57 10.83 9.58
C MET A 196 9.07 11.09 9.51
N ALA A 197 9.67 11.62 10.57
CA ALA A 197 11.13 11.72 10.69
C ALA A 197 11.78 10.33 10.62
N THR A 198 11.28 9.38 11.41
CA THR A 198 11.77 7.99 11.41
C THR A 198 11.52 7.30 10.07
N VAL A 199 10.35 7.49 9.47
CA VAL A 199 10.04 6.98 8.12
C VAL A 199 10.98 7.53 7.07
N GLY A 200 11.29 8.83 7.12
CA GLY A 200 12.25 9.46 6.23
C GLY A 200 13.63 8.81 6.32
N GLN A 201 14.12 8.60 7.55
CA GLN A 201 15.40 7.93 7.77
C GLN A 201 15.39 6.49 7.26
N GLN A 202 14.36 5.71 7.56
CA GLN A 202 14.24 4.33 7.10
C GLN A 202 14.20 4.20 5.56
N ILE A 203 13.56 5.16 4.88
CA ILE A 203 13.56 5.24 3.42
C ILE A 203 14.96 5.57 2.88
N GLU A 204 15.66 6.53 3.49
CA GLU A 204 17.03 6.85 3.10
C GLU A 204 17.97 5.66 3.29
N ASP A 205 17.89 4.99 4.44
CA ASP A 205 18.68 3.80 4.75
C ASP A 205 18.42 2.70 3.71
N MET A 206 17.15 2.36 3.45
CA MET A 206 16.75 1.29 2.51
C MET A 206 17.31 1.48 1.10
N LEU A 207 17.40 2.71 0.64
CA LEU A 207 17.91 3.01 -0.70
C LEU A 207 19.43 2.85 -0.80
N THR A 208 20.15 3.05 0.31
CA THR A 208 21.61 2.89 0.40
C THR A 208 22.07 1.46 0.67
N VAL A 209 21.19 0.61 1.20
CA VAL A 209 21.51 -0.80 1.49
C VAL A 209 21.95 -1.51 0.21
N ASP A 210 23.09 -2.20 0.24
CA ASP A 210 23.43 -3.16 -0.80
C ASP A 210 22.72 -4.49 -0.48
N LEU A 211 21.88 -4.94 -1.41
CA LEU A 211 21.14 -6.20 -1.27
C LEU A 211 21.83 -7.36 -1.99
N SER A 212 22.96 -7.12 -2.67
CA SER A 212 23.71 -8.20 -3.27
C SER A 212 24.28 -9.10 -2.17
N ILE A 213 23.89 -10.38 -2.21
CA ILE A 213 24.39 -11.39 -1.28
C ILE A 213 25.55 -12.09 -1.99
N CYS A 214 26.78 -11.89 -1.48
CA CYS A 214 27.97 -12.56 -2.01
C CYS A 214 27.84 -14.09 -1.88
N VAL A 215 28.06 -14.80 -2.99
CA VAL A 215 28.11 -16.26 -3.00
C VAL A 215 29.50 -16.67 -2.50
N SER A 216 29.57 -17.19 -1.27
CA SER A 216 30.81 -17.78 -0.74
C SER A 216 31.19 -18.99 -1.60
N GLY A 217 32.15 -18.81 -2.51
CA GLY A 217 32.67 -19.87 -3.38
C GLY A 217 33.10 -19.40 -4.78
N VAL A 218 32.59 -18.25 -5.26
CA VAL A 218 32.94 -17.71 -6.59
C VAL A 218 33.78 -16.43 -6.48
N ASP A 219 33.62 -15.65 -5.42
CA ASP A 219 34.32 -14.36 -5.24
C ASP A 219 35.64 -14.45 -4.45
N ARG A 220 36.02 -15.62 -3.94
CA ARG A 220 37.35 -15.82 -3.32
C ARG A 220 38.39 -16.03 -4.42
N VAL A 221 38.86 -14.94 -5.03
CA VAL A 221 40.11 -14.95 -5.79
C VAL A 221 41.28 -14.95 -4.78
N ASP A 222 41.93 -16.10 -4.64
CA ASP A 222 43.31 -16.34 -4.17
C ASP A 222 43.92 -15.35 -3.17
N SER A 223 43.29 -15.14 -2.01
CA SER A 223 43.99 -14.59 -0.84
C SER A 223 44.15 -15.67 0.21
N ALA A 224 45.23 -16.43 0.07
CA ALA A 224 45.73 -17.35 1.09
C ALA A 224 46.17 -16.54 2.33
N GLY A 225 45.39 -16.62 3.41
CA GLY A 225 45.71 -15.98 4.68
C GLY A 225 44.66 -16.30 5.75
N SER A 226 44.92 -17.36 6.51
CA SER A 226 44.25 -17.84 7.73
C SER A 226 43.36 -16.85 8.49
N LEU A 227 42.10 -17.25 8.77
CA LEU A 227 41.30 -16.79 9.91
C LEU A 227 40.20 -17.82 10.26
N GLU A 228 40.63 -18.98 10.77
CA GLU A 228 39.76 -19.95 11.46
C GLU A 228 39.26 -19.31 12.77
N GLY A 229 38.07 -18.72 12.72
CA GLY A 229 37.42 -18.08 13.88
C GLY A 229 36.37 -17.04 13.51
N CYS A 230 36.38 -16.51 12.28
CA CYS A 230 35.45 -15.46 11.83
C CYS A 230 34.32 -15.96 10.91
N GLU A 231 34.39 -17.22 10.46
CA GLU A 231 33.40 -17.78 9.51
C GLU A 231 32.03 -18.01 10.16
N SER A 232 31.97 -18.36 11.45
CA SER A 232 30.69 -18.60 12.16
C SER A 232 29.87 -17.31 12.37
N ASP A 233 30.52 -16.20 12.73
CA ASP A 233 29.85 -14.91 12.95
C ASP A 233 29.44 -14.26 11.62
N PHE A 234 30.25 -14.44 10.57
CA PHE A 234 29.94 -13.95 9.23
C PHE A 234 28.75 -14.69 8.61
N VAL A 235 28.70 -16.02 8.72
CA VAL A 235 27.59 -16.84 8.20
C VAL A 235 26.28 -16.50 8.93
N SER A 236 26.29 -16.37 10.27
CA SER A 236 25.08 -16.02 11.03
C SER A 236 24.54 -14.62 10.71
N GLN A 237 25.41 -13.63 10.46
CA GLN A 237 25.00 -12.29 10.02
C GLN A 237 24.42 -12.30 8.61
N LEU A 238 25.01 -13.08 7.70
CA LEU A 238 24.53 -13.23 6.33
C LEU A 238 23.15 -13.91 6.31
N GLU A 239 22.96 -14.97 7.08
CA GLU A 239 21.67 -15.65 7.25
C GLU A 239 20.61 -14.69 7.81
N THR A 240 20.94 -13.95 8.87
CA THR A 240 20.05 -12.93 9.46
C THR A 240 19.68 -11.83 8.46
N SER A 241 20.61 -11.45 7.57
CA SER A 241 20.34 -10.46 6.52
C SER A 241 19.42 -11.02 5.43
N ALA A 242 19.66 -12.25 4.99
CA ALA A 242 18.89 -12.92 3.96
C ALA A 242 17.45 -13.20 4.41
N GLU A 243 17.25 -13.63 5.67
CA GLU A 243 15.93 -13.82 6.26
C GLU A 243 15.11 -12.52 6.23
N LYS A 244 15.73 -11.39 6.60
CA LYS A 244 15.07 -10.07 6.55
C LYS A 244 14.69 -9.67 5.13
N VAL A 245 15.58 -9.86 4.16
CA VAL A 245 15.29 -9.53 2.76
C VAL A 245 14.19 -10.46 2.20
N SER A 246 14.24 -11.74 2.54
CA SER A 246 13.21 -12.73 2.19
C SER A 246 11.85 -12.35 2.78
N GLN A 247 11.83 -11.81 4.00
CA GLN A 247 10.62 -11.29 4.63
C GLN A 247 10.09 -10.06 3.86
N TRP A 248 10.95 -9.10 3.50
CA TRP A 248 10.53 -7.93 2.73
C TRP A 248 9.93 -8.29 1.37
N GLU A 249 10.53 -9.25 0.68
CA GLU A 249 10.02 -9.80 -0.58
C GLU A 249 8.65 -10.45 -0.39
N THR A 250 8.51 -11.25 0.67
CA THR A 250 7.24 -11.92 1.00
C THR A 250 6.14 -10.89 1.31
N GLU A 251 6.44 -9.87 2.13
CA GLU A 251 5.47 -8.81 2.47
C GLU A 251 5.00 -8.03 1.23
N LEU A 252 5.93 -7.69 0.33
CA LEU A 252 5.61 -6.94 -0.89
C LEU A 252 4.78 -7.77 -1.88
N LEU A 253 5.15 -9.04 -2.09
CA LEU A 253 4.40 -9.95 -2.95
C LEU A 253 3.00 -10.23 -2.41
N GLN A 254 2.85 -10.33 -1.08
CA GLN A 254 1.54 -10.47 -0.44
C GLN A 254 0.67 -9.24 -0.71
N GLU A 255 1.21 -8.03 -0.59
CA GLU A 255 0.47 -6.79 -0.87
C GLU A 255 0.00 -6.72 -2.33
N MET A 256 0.87 -7.08 -3.29
CA MET A 256 0.48 -7.17 -4.70
C MET A 256 -0.63 -8.19 -4.91
N LEU A 257 -0.51 -9.37 -4.31
CA LEU A 257 -1.49 -10.41 -4.48
C LEU A 257 -2.86 -10.03 -3.91
N GLN A 258 -2.88 -9.45 -2.71
CA GLN A 258 -4.12 -8.99 -2.09
C GLN A 258 -4.80 -7.92 -2.94
N GLU A 259 -4.04 -7.02 -3.57
CA GLU A 259 -4.60 -6.04 -4.50
C GLU A 259 -5.33 -6.72 -5.68
N TYR A 260 -4.74 -7.73 -6.31
CA TYR A 260 -5.40 -8.46 -7.41
C TYR A 260 -6.63 -9.26 -6.95
N LEU A 261 -6.56 -9.91 -5.79
CA LEU A 261 -7.65 -10.71 -5.23
C LEU A 261 -8.84 -9.83 -4.77
N HIS A 262 -8.56 -8.65 -4.21
CA HIS A 262 -9.61 -7.71 -3.82
C HIS A 262 -10.40 -7.22 -5.04
N VAL A 263 -9.74 -6.99 -6.18
CA VAL A 263 -10.43 -6.62 -7.43
C VAL A 263 -11.27 -7.80 -7.96
N ALA A 264 -10.86 -9.06 -7.73
CA ALA A 264 -11.58 -10.25 -8.17
C ALA A 264 -12.88 -10.55 -7.41
N ALA A 265 -12.94 -10.18 -6.13
CA ALA A 265 -14.05 -10.54 -5.24
C ALA A 265 -15.25 -9.56 -5.30
N GLU A 266 -15.17 -8.49 -6.08
CA GLU A 266 -16.26 -7.50 -6.20
C GLU A 266 -17.19 -7.85 -7.37
N GLU A 267 -18.37 -8.41 -7.06
CA GLU A 267 -19.39 -8.90 -8.00
C GLU A 267 -20.12 -7.81 -8.84
N ASP A 268 -19.69 -6.54 -8.82
CA ASP A 268 -20.45 -5.44 -9.43
C ASP A 268 -19.87 -4.99 -10.79
N GLY A 269 -20.16 -5.78 -11.83
CA GLY A 269 -20.61 -5.33 -13.16
C GLY A 269 -19.74 -4.40 -14.04
N ASP A 270 -18.59 -3.90 -13.60
CA ASP A 270 -17.66 -3.12 -14.44
C ASP A 270 -16.28 -3.80 -14.44
N ALA A 271 -16.26 -4.99 -15.04
CA ALA A 271 -15.10 -5.85 -15.28
C ALA A 271 -14.08 -5.20 -16.24
N LYS A 272 -13.54 -4.03 -15.87
CA LYS A 272 -12.47 -3.33 -16.60
C LYS A 272 -11.20 -3.11 -15.79
N ALA A 273 -11.16 -3.54 -14.53
CA ALA A 273 -10.04 -3.27 -13.63
C ALA A 273 -9.15 -4.50 -13.36
N GLN A 274 -9.55 -5.71 -13.76
CA GLN A 274 -8.62 -6.83 -13.76
C GLN A 274 -7.82 -6.81 -15.05
N ASP A 275 -6.50 -6.73 -14.92
CA ASP A 275 -5.60 -7.28 -15.92
C ASP A 275 -5.35 -8.74 -15.54
N PRO A 276 -6.15 -9.72 -16.01
CA PRO A 276 -5.97 -11.13 -15.67
C PRO A 276 -4.57 -11.63 -16.07
N GLU A 277 -3.90 -10.96 -17.01
CA GLU A 277 -2.51 -11.27 -17.34
C GLU A 277 -1.55 -10.96 -16.18
N GLN A 278 -1.78 -9.89 -15.41
CA GLN A 278 -0.92 -9.53 -14.28
C GLN A 278 -0.99 -10.56 -13.16
N LEU A 279 -2.19 -10.99 -12.78
CA LEU A 279 -2.37 -12.04 -11.77
C LEU A 279 -1.73 -13.35 -12.23
N LYS A 280 -1.91 -13.73 -13.50
CA LYS A 280 -1.29 -14.93 -14.09
C LYS A 280 0.23 -14.85 -14.12
N ARG A 281 0.81 -13.70 -14.42
CA ARG A 281 2.27 -13.49 -14.40
C ARG A 281 2.83 -13.58 -12.98
N LEU A 282 2.17 -12.96 -11.99
CA LEU A 282 2.54 -13.07 -10.58
C LEU A 282 2.46 -14.54 -10.12
N GLN A 283 1.37 -15.24 -10.45
CA GLN A 283 1.22 -16.66 -10.15
C GLN A 283 2.33 -17.50 -10.78
N SER A 284 2.71 -17.21 -12.03
CA SER A 284 3.79 -17.89 -12.74
C SER A 284 5.14 -17.63 -12.08
N PHE A 285 5.40 -16.39 -11.66
CA PHE A 285 6.61 -16.02 -10.93
C PHE A 285 6.71 -16.77 -9.59
N LEU A 286 5.64 -16.80 -8.80
CA LEU A 286 5.59 -17.53 -7.54
C LEU A 286 5.81 -19.03 -7.75
N LYS A 287 5.21 -19.64 -8.78
CA LYS A 287 5.37 -21.07 -9.09
C LYS A 287 6.79 -21.42 -9.56
N ALA A 288 7.48 -20.50 -10.24
CA ALA A 288 8.83 -20.70 -10.77
C ALA A 288 9.93 -20.70 -9.70
N ASN A 289 9.68 -20.06 -8.55
CA ASN A 289 10.61 -19.99 -7.43
C ASN A 289 10.13 -20.94 -6.31
N LYS A 290 10.86 -21.99 -5.99
CA LYS A 290 10.41 -23.01 -5.02
C LYS A 290 10.17 -22.42 -3.63
N ASP A 291 11.06 -21.54 -3.17
CA ASP A 291 10.97 -20.86 -1.88
C ASP A 291 9.67 -20.04 -1.74
N LEU A 292 9.32 -19.29 -2.78
CA LEU A 292 8.06 -18.53 -2.83
C LEU A 292 6.85 -19.44 -3.02
N ARG A 293 6.93 -20.47 -3.86
CA ARG A 293 5.83 -21.44 -4.07
C ARG A 293 5.41 -22.11 -2.77
N GLU A 294 6.37 -22.47 -1.92
CA GLU A 294 6.10 -23.08 -0.62
C GLU A 294 5.41 -22.06 0.32
N LYS A 295 5.94 -20.83 0.39
CA LYS A 295 5.39 -19.75 1.23
C LYS A 295 3.96 -19.35 0.85
N PHE A 296 3.68 -19.20 -0.45
CA PHE A 296 2.38 -18.77 -0.99
C PHE A 296 1.50 -19.94 -1.41
N SER A 297 1.73 -21.15 -0.88
CA SER A 297 1.04 -22.37 -1.32
C SER A 297 -0.48 -22.30 -1.14
N THR A 298 -0.95 -21.67 -0.05
CA THR A 298 -2.38 -21.53 0.26
C THR A 298 -3.05 -20.54 -0.70
N GLU A 299 -2.41 -19.41 -0.94
CA GLU A 299 -2.83 -18.38 -1.88
C GLU A 299 -2.88 -18.93 -3.32
N LEU A 300 -1.85 -19.65 -3.75
CA LEU A 300 -1.81 -20.28 -5.06
C LEU A 300 -2.94 -21.31 -5.24
N GLN A 301 -3.28 -22.08 -4.21
CA GLN A 301 -4.42 -23.01 -4.23
C GLN A 301 -5.76 -22.26 -4.36
N ALA A 302 -5.91 -21.14 -3.65
CA ALA A 302 -7.11 -20.31 -3.73
C ALA A 302 -7.29 -19.73 -5.14
N ILE A 303 -6.23 -19.19 -5.75
CA ILE A 303 -6.26 -18.66 -7.13
C ILE A 303 -6.63 -19.75 -8.13
N ASN A 304 -5.97 -20.91 -8.08
CA ASN A 304 -6.29 -22.02 -9.00
C ASN A 304 -7.76 -22.47 -8.85
N SER A 305 -8.32 -22.39 -7.64
CA SER A 305 -9.73 -22.76 -7.37
C SER A 305 -10.73 -21.74 -7.92
N LEU A 306 -10.32 -20.48 -8.11
CA LEU A 306 -11.11 -19.45 -8.78
C LEU A 306 -11.08 -19.65 -10.30
N GLU A 307 -9.91 -19.96 -10.87
CA GLU A 307 -9.73 -20.23 -12.31
C GLU A 307 -10.49 -21.48 -12.80
N VAL A 308 -10.75 -22.47 -11.92
CA VAL A 308 -11.50 -23.69 -12.26
C VAL A 308 -13.03 -23.50 -12.19
N LYS A 309 -13.50 -22.38 -11.62
CA LYS A 309 -14.93 -22.06 -11.49
C LYS A 309 -15.46 -21.12 -12.58
N GLU A 310 -14.58 -20.58 -13.42
CA GLU A 310 -14.91 -19.89 -14.67
C GLU A 310 -15.01 -20.87 -15.85
#